data_AF-D5VR95-F1
#
_entry.id   AF-D5VR95-F1
#
_cell.length_a   1.000
_cell.length_b   1.000
_cell.length_c   1.000
_cell.angle_alpha   90.00
_cell.angle_beta   90.00
_cell.angle_gamma   90.00
#
_symmetry.space_group_name_H-M   'P 1'
#
loop_
_entity.id
_entity.type
_entity.pdbx_description
1 polymer ?
#
loop_
_entity_poly.entity_id
_entity_poly.type
_entity_poly.pdbx_seq_one_letter_code
_entity_poly.pdbx_strand_id
1 'polypeptide(L)' 'MKLDELIKYIEENIDEGDFIEIHIGRAFVEGYLVIFEKGYIKLKTEKFGDVEFNLEEIYEDLLEFVHIKDGERKVIEFY' A
#
# COMPACT_ATOMS: atom_id res chain seq x y z
N MET A 1 0.63 10.40 9.02
CA MET A 1 1.75 10.64 8.08
C MET A 1 1.19 11.40 6.89
N LYS A 2 1.90 12.35 6.27
CA LYS A 2 1.41 13.04 5.05
C LYS A 2 1.52 12.15 3.81
N LEU A 3 0.77 12.45 2.76
CA LEU A 3 0.84 11.71 1.48
C LEU A 3 2.26 11.64 0.91
N ASP A 4 2.96 12.77 0.83
CA ASP A 4 4.35 12.81 0.35
C ASP A 4 5.30 11.95 1.21
N GLU A 5 5.05 11.88 2.51
CA GLU A 5 5.84 11.06 3.44
C GLU A 5 5.54 9.57 3.24
N LEU A 6 4.29 9.21 2.94
CA LEU A 6 3.90 7.83 2.62
C LEU A 6 4.51 7.38 1.29
N ILE A 7 4.39 8.20 0.24
CA ILE A 7 5.00 7.92 -1.07
C ILE A 7 6.49 7.68 -0.89
N LYS A 8 7.17 8.59 -0.19
CA LYS A 8 8.60 8.47 0.08
C LYS A 8 8.93 7.22 0.90
N TYR A 9 8.12 6.88 1.92
CA TYR A 9 8.29 5.66 2.68
C TYR A 9 8.24 4.41 1.78
N ILE A 10 7.26 4.35 0.88
CA ILE A 10 7.10 3.22 -0.04
C ILE A 10 8.32 3.12 -0.96
N GLU A 11 8.74 4.22 -1.58
CA GLU A 11 9.91 4.25 -2.48
C GLU A 11 11.21 3.83 -1.82
N GLU A 12 11.39 4.15 -0.54
CA GLU A 12 12.65 3.91 0.18
C GLU A 12 12.71 2.56 0.92
N ASN A 13 11.56 1.94 1.21
CA ASN A 13 11.50 0.80 2.15
C ASN A 13 10.81 -0.45 1.59
N ILE A 14 10.04 -0.34 0.51
CA ILE A 14 9.23 -1.44 0.00
C ILE A 14 9.74 -1.85 -1.38
N ASP A 15 10.06 -3.13 -1.52
CA ASP A 15 10.52 -3.70 -2.79
C ASP A 15 9.38 -4.40 -3.54
N GLU A 16 9.51 -4.53 -4.86
CA GLU A 16 8.64 -5.42 -5.64
C GLU A 16 8.67 -6.85 -5.06
N GLY A 17 7.50 -7.43 -4.83
CA GLY A 17 7.33 -8.72 -4.18
C GLY A 17 7.10 -8.66 -2.68
N ASP A 18 7.23 -7.50 -2.03
CA ASP A 18 6.83 -7.35 -0.62
C ASP A 18 5.30 -7.43 -0.47
N PHE A 19 4.83 -7.93 0.68
CA PHE A 19 3.39 -8.06 0.94
C PHE A 19 2.85 -6.79 1.59
N ILE A 20 1.73 -6.30 1.08
CA ILE A 20 1.10 -5.06 1.51
C ILE A 20 -0.37 -5.32 1.85
N GLU A 21 -0.85 -4.70 2.93
CA GLU A 21 -2.27 -4.61 3.26
C GLU A 21 -2.70 -3.15 3.32
N ILE A 22 -3.86 -2.82 2.74
CA ILE A 22 -4.35 -1.44 2.65
C ILE A 22 -5.82 -1.41 3.02
N HIS A 23 -6.13 -0.60 4.03
CA HIS A 23 -7.49 -0.34 4.50
C HIS A 23 -7.92 1.05 4.04
N ILE A 24 -8.98 1.12 3.24
CA ILE A 24 -9.48 2.35 2.63
C ILE A 24 -10.97 2.45 2.90
N GLY A 25 -11.39 3.31 3.83
CA GLY A 25 -12.78 3.44 4.26
C GLY A 25 -13.39 2.10 4.71
N ARG A 26 -14.18 1.46 3.84
CA ARG A 26 -14.80 0.14 4.08
C ARG A 26 -14.20 -0.99 3.24
N ALA A 27 -13.22 -0.68 2.41
CA ALA A 27 -12.52 -1.63 1.56
C ALA A 27 -11.21 -2.08 2.22
N PHE A 28 -10.81 -3.30 1.89
CA PHE A 28 -9.56 -3.91 2.30
C PHE A 28 -8.97 -4.63 1.09
N VAL A 29 -7.70 -4.32 0.80
CA VAL A 29 -6.95 -4.93 -0.29
C VAL A 29 -5.62 -5.42 0.26
N GLU A 30 -5.27 -6.66 -0.06
CA GLU A 30 -4.01 -7.29 0.32
C GLU A 30 -3.38 -7.97 -0.88
N GLY A 31 -2.06 -7.94 -0.97
CA GLY A 31 -1.34 -8.60 -2.06
C GLY A 31 0.14 -8.26 -2.11
N TYR A 32 0.80 -8.82 -3.11
CA TYR A 32 2.22 -8.57 -3.34
C TYR A 32 2.40 -7.35 -4.24
N LEU A 33 3.32 -6.46 -3.87
CA LEU A 33 3.66 -5.31 -4.69
C LEU A 33 4.22 -5.77 -6.04
N VAL A 34 3.61 -5.30 -7.12
CA VAL A 34 4.09 -5.56 -8.48
C VAL A 34 4.86 -4.37 -9.01
N ILE A 35 4.33 -3.16 -8.79
CA ILE A 35 4.98 -1.91 -9.20
C ILE A 35 4.50 -0.78 -8.30
N PHE A 36 5.42 0.13 -7.99
CA PHE A 36 5.12 1.44 -7.43
C PHE A 36 5.79 2.52 -8.29
N GLU A 37 5.00 3.42 -8.88
CA GLU A 37 5.53 4.54 -9.65
C GLU A 37 4.66 5.78 -9.47
N LYS A 38 5.24 6.90 -9.01
CA LYS A 38 4.56 8.21 -8.92
C LYS A 38 3.21 8.15 -8.19
N GLY A 39 3.15 7.43 -7.06
CA GLY A 39 1.91 7.27 -6.29
C GLY A 39 0.94 6.21 -6.83
N TYR A 40 1.18 5.63 -8.01
CA TYR A 40 0.45 4.47 -8.49
C TYR A 40 1.03 3.21 -7.88
N ILE A 41 0.16 2.38 -7.33
CA ILE A 41 0.51 1.11 -6.71
C ILE A 41 -0.31 0.02 -7.38
N LYS A 42 0.39 -1.04 -7.79
CA LYS A 42 -0.18 -2.26 -8.32
C LYS A 42 0.09 -3.40 -7.38
N LEU A 43 -0.97 -4.05 -6.93
CA LEU A 43 -0.90 -5.26 -6.11
C LEU A 43 -1.39 -6.46 -6.92
N LYS A 44 -0.66 -7.57 -6.84
CA LYS A 44 -1.16 -8.86 -7.25
C LYS A 44 -1.88 -9.51 -6.08
N THR A 45 -3.21 -9.52 -6.14
CA THR A 45 -4.06 -10.06 -5.09
C THR A 45 -4.46 -11.50 -5.41
N GLU A 46 -4.66 -12.33 -4.38
CA GLU A 46 -5.16 -13.70 -4.57
C GLU A 46 -6.65 -13.74 -4.96
N LYS A 47 -7.44 -12.80 -4.45
CA LYS A 47 -8.91 -12.80 -4.57
C LYS A 47 -9.42 -12.11 -5.82
N PHE A 48 -8.75 -11.06 -6.28
CA PHE A 48 -9.26 -10.15 -7.32
C PHE A 48 -8.35 -10.07 -8.55
N GLY A 49 -7.20 -10.76 -8.54
CA GLY A 49 -6.16 -10.60 -9.55
C GLY A 49 -5.37 -9.30 -9.33
N ASP A 50 -4.91 -8.68 -10.40
CA ASP A 50 -4.18 -7.42 -10.33
C ASP A 50 -5.14 -6.28 -9.97
N VAL A 51 -4.80 -5.52 -8.93
CA VAL A 51 -5.53 -4.34 -8.49
C VAL A 51 -4.58 -3.15 -8.52
N GLU A 52 -5.05 -2.04 -9.10
CA GLU A 52 -4.28 -0.81 -9.27
C GLU A 52 -5.05 0.36 -8.67
N PHE A 53 -4.35 1.24 -7.95
CA PHE A 53 -4.93 2.48 -7.41
C PHE A 53 -3.88 3.58 -7.35
N ASN A 54 -4.36 4.82 -7.42
CA ASN A 54 -3.58 6.03 -7.21
C ASN A 54 -3.71 6.44 -5.74
N LEU A 55 -2.60 6.50 -5.01
CA LEU A 55 -2.59 6.91 -3.61
C LEU A 55 -3.22 8.29 -3.42
N GLU A 56 -3.00 9.23 -4.34
CA GLU A 56 -3.58 10.58 -4.24
C GLU A 56 -5.11 10.57 -4.22
N GLU A 57 -5.74 9.61 -4.91
CA GLU A 57 -7.20 9.50 -5.01
C GLU A 57 -7.82 8.82 -3.80
N ILE A 58 -7.08 7.94 -3.12
CA ILE A 58 -7.58 7.16 -1.98
C ILE A 58 -7.10 7.68 -0.63
N TYR A 59 -6.16 8.63 -0.61
CA TYR A 59 -5.44 9.04 0.60
C TYR A 59 -6.36 9.57 1.70
N GLU A 60 -7.39 10.35 1.35
CA GLU A 60 -8.35 10.90 2.32
C GLU A 60 -9.19 9.80 3.01
N ASP A 61 -9.33 8.64 2.37
CA ASP A 61 -10.05 7.48 2.91
C ASP A 61 -9.08 6.41 3.47
N LEU A 62 -7.76 6.60 3.34
CA LEU A 62 -6.76 5.65 3.82
C LEU A 62 -6.80 5.60 5.35
N LEU A 63 -6.99 4.41 5.90
CA LEU A 63 -7.05 4.18 7.35
C LEU A 63 -5.76 3.56 7.87
N GLU A 64 -5.28 2.54 7.17
CA GLU A 64 -4.09 1.77 7.53
C GLU A 64 -3.35 1.31 6.27
N PHE A 65 -2.03 1.45 6.29
CA PHE A 65 -1.12 0.86 5.33
C PHE A 65 -0.14 -0.04 6.07
N VAL A 66 -0.12 -1.31 5.69
CA VAL A 66 0.73 -2.33 6.30
C VAL A 66 1.73 -2.83 5.28
N HIS A 67 2.99 -2.88 5.69
CA HIS A 67 4.08 -3.49 4.93
C HIS A 67 4.64 -4.67 5.72
N ILE A 68 4.70 -5.84 5.08
CA ILE A 68 5.23 -7.07 5.66
C ILE A 68 6.43 -7.54 4.84
N LYS A 69 7.58 -7.64 5.50
CA LYS A 69 8.84 -8.10 4.90
C LYS A 69 9.62 -8.94 5.88
N ASP A 70 10.11 -10.11 5.44
CA ASP A 70 10.92 -11.02 6.25
C ASP A 70 10.34 -11.37 7.64
N GLY A 71 9.00 -11.38 7.74
CA GLY A 71 8.27 -11.63 8.99
C GLY A 71 8.12 -10.41 9.91
N GLU A 72 8.69 -9.26 9.56
CA GLU A 72 8.43 -7.98 10.22
C GLU A 72 7.18 -7.32 9.64
N ARG A 73 6.32 -6.81 10.52
CA ARG A 73 5.08 -6.10 10.16
C ARG A 73 5.20 -4.65 10.59
N LYS A 74 5.20 -3.73 9.63
CA LYS A 74 5.13 -2.28 9.86
C LYS A 74 3.73 -1.79 9.56
N VAL A 75 3.14 -1.05 10.49
CA VAL A 75 1.80 -0.46 10.36
C VAL A 75 1.93 1.07 10.35
N ILE A 76 1.25 1.71 9.40
CA ILE A 76 1.11 3.17 9.31
C ILE A 76 -0.39 3.49 9.39
N GLU A 77 -0.78 4.22 10.43
CA GLU A 77 -2.17 4.59 10.71
C GLU A 77 -2.44 6.07 10.36
N PHE A 78 -3.65 6.36 9.88
CA PHE A 78 -4.03 7.68 9.31
C PHE A 78 -5.27 8.34 9.95
N TYR A 79 -5.80 7.78 11.05
CA TYR A 79 -6.98 8.29 11.76
C TYR A 79 -6.68 9.39 12.80
#